data_AF-A0AAD7DYT2-F1
#
_entry.id   AF-A0AAD7DYT2-F1
#
_cell.length_a   1.000
_cell.length_b   1.000
_cell.length_c   1.000
_cell.angle_alpha   90.00
_cell.angle_beta   90.00
_cell.angle_gamma   90.00
#
_symmetry.space_group_name_H-M   'P 1'
#
loop_
_entity.id
_entity.type
_entity.pdbx_description
1 polymer ?
#
loop_
_entity_poly.entity_id
_entity_poly.type
_entity_poly.pdbx_seq_one_letter_code
_entity_poly.pdbx_strand_id
1 'polypeptide(L)'
;MAQVIAYRAMKKRGIRATNKAAAMDAQQTATKIGELLLDLFERMGVRGFAVMSRGHPDDAALPHAVDSDRVMSSFFVQQYKLSSLDVLRTFESHSCAMDDGGKEKNDIATMRKQVIDWQRDAFRKVCKDKSANISYEHYDHKIRELRGCEIVGWPEQVTWRRPSMMDVQDIRTILNGLKNGAIFWRRMKTADHTEFVEQQVEARRLSGAPARRRRVRSDKGVARKGKGRGREGEGEEGHRGEQRR
;
A
#
# COMPACT_ATOMS: atom_id res chain seq x y z
N MET A 1 21.79 43.75 10.61
CA MET A 1 21.11 43.31 9.36
C MET A 1 20.71 41.83 9.36
N ALA A 2 21.57 40.88 9.76
CA ALA A 2 21.25 39.45 9.78
C ALA A 2 20.01 39.07 10.61
N GLN A 3 19.81 39.68 11.79
CA GLN A 3 18.65 39.41 12.64
C GLN A 3 17.31 39.84 12.03
N VAL A 4 17.29 40.92 11.25
CA VAL A 4 16.07 41.41 10.56
C VAL A 4 15.69 40.48 9.41
N ILE A 5 16.69 39.95 8.69
CA ILE A 5 16.48 38.96 7.63
C ILE A 5 15.93 37.65 8.21
N ALA A 6 16.53 37.16 9.30
CA ALA A 6 16.07 35.96 10.01
C ALA A 6 14.64 36.12 10.55
N TYR A 7 14.31 37.26 11.15
CA TYR A 7 12.96 37.57 11.63
C TYR A 7 11.93 37.64 10.50
N ARG A 8 12.28 38.25 9.35
CA ARG A 8 11.42 38.27 8.16
C ARG A 8 11.22 36.87 7.56
N ALA A 9 12.25 36.02 7.56
CA ALA A 9 12.15 34.64 7.11
C ALA A 9 11.26 33.78 8.03
N MET A 10 11.38 33.98 9.36
CA MET A 10 10.51 33.33 10.34
C MET A 10 9.04 33.72 10.12
N LYS A 11 8.74 35.02 9.95
CA LYS A 11 7.37 35.48 9.69
C LYS A 11 6.75 34.88 8.42
N LYS A 12 7.54 34.64 7.38
CA LYS A 12 7.04 33.99 6.15
C LYS A 12 6.54 32.57 6.42
N ARG A 13 7.21 31.82 7.30
CA ARG A 13 6.91 30.40 7.62
C ARG A 13 6.03 30.22 8.86
N GLY A 14 5.84 31.26 9.66
CA GLY A 14 5.05 31.21 10.88
C GLY A 14 3.56 31.02 10.61
N ILE A 15 2.86 30.44 11.59
CA ILE A 15 1.41 30.30 11.61
C ILE A 15 0.76 31.68 11.45
N ARG A 16 -0.30 31.77 10.64
CA ARG A 16 -1.03 33.02 10.46
C ARG A 16 -1.93 33.27 11.67
N ALA A 17 -1.98 34.52 12.12
CA ALA A 17 -2.70 34.88 13.35
C ALA A 17 -4.23 34.76 13.24
N THR A 18 -4.79 34.68 12.03
CA THR A 18 -6.23 34.55 11.79
C THR A 18 -6.53 33.59 10.64
N ASN A 19 -7.68 32.91 10.68
CA ASN A 19 -8.12 31.98 9.63
C ASN A 19 -8.24 32.68 8.27
N LYS A 20 -8.69 33.96 8.26
CA LYS A 20 -8.74 34.77 7.04
C LYS A 20 -7.35 34.99 6.45
N ALA A 21 -6.36 35.33 7.29
CA ALA A 21 -4.98 35.51 6.82
C ALA A 21 -4.38 34.19 6.33
N ALA A 22 -4.68 33.06 6.98
CA ALA A 22 -4.29 31.73 6.53
C ALA A 22 -4.90 31.39 5.15
N ALA A 23 -6.20 31.64 4.97
CA ALA A 23 -6.89 31.39 3.71
C ALA A 23 -6.31 32.21 2.54
N MET A 24 -6.05 33.51 2.76
CA MET A 24 -5.42 34.36 1.74
C MET A 24 -4.01 33.90 1.38
N ASP A 25 -3.22 33.49 2.37
CA ASP A 25 -1.86 32.99 2.16
C ASP A 25 -1.84 31.66 1.38
N ALA A 26 -2.77 30.75 1.72
CA ALA A 26 -2.98 29.52 0.98
C ALA A 26 -3.37 29.79 -0.47
N GLN A 27 -4.32 30.71 -0.71
CA GLN A 27 -4.74 31.10 -2.07
C GLN A 27 -3.59 31.71 -2.87
N GLN A 28 -2.83 32.65 -2.29
CA GLN A 28 -1.67 33.26 -2.97
C GLN A 28 -0.59 32.23 -3.31
N THR A 29 -0.37 31.26 -2.41
CA THR A 29 0.60 30.19 -2.64
C THR A 29 0.12 29.25 -3.75
N ALA A 30 -1.17 28.92 -3.76
CA ALA A 30 -1.80 28.09 -4.77
C ALA A 30 -1.69 28.72 -6.17
N THR A 31 -1.96 30.01 -6.29
CA THR A 31 -1.77 30.77 -7.55
C THR A 31 -0.32 30.70 -8.04
N LYS A 32 0.66 30.93 -7.15
CA LYS A 32 2.08 30.85 -7.51
C LYS A 32 2.50 29.46 -7.97
N ILE A 33 1.99 28.40 -7.32
CA ILE A 33 2.24 27.03 -7.78
C ILE A 33 1.68 26.83 -9.19
N GLY A 34 0.50 27.37 -9.48
CA GLY A 34 -0.09 27.35 -10.80
C GLY A 34 0.77 28.02 -11.87
N GLU A 35 1.24 29.24 -11.60
CA GLU A 35 2.15 29.97 -12.48
C GLU A 35 3.43 29.16 -12.72
N LEU A 36 4.03 28.60 -11.66
CA LEU A 36 5.24 27.78 -11.80
C LEU A 36 5.02 26.51 -12.63
N LEU A 37 3.86 25.85 -12.50
CA LEU A 37 3.52 24.68 -13.29
C LEU A 37 3.31 25.03 -14.77
N LEU A 38 2.66 26.16 -15.04
CA LEU A 38 2.48 26.68 -16.40
C LEU A 38 3.83 27.04 -17.02
N ASP A 39 4.67 27.79 -16.31
CA ASP A 39 6.02 28.17 -16.77
C ASP A 39 6.89 26.94 -17.07
N LEU A 40 6.75 25.87 -16.27
CA LEU A 40 7.49 24.63 -16.47
C LEU A 40 7.04 23.89 -17.73
N PHE A 41 5.73 23.90 -17.98
CA PHE A 41 5.13 23.34 -19.18
C PHE A 41 5.54 24.13 -20.43
N GLU A 42 5.46 25.46 -20.39
CA GLU A 42 5.82 26.30 -21.54
C GLU A 42 7.31 26.20 -21.90
N ARG A 43 8.20 26.15 -20.90
CA ARG A 43 9.65 26.11 -21.14
C ARG A 43 10.18 24.73 -21.50
N MET A 44 9.59 23.65 -20.97
CA MET A 44 10.18 22.31 -21.05
C MET A 44 9.18 21.21 -21.46
N GLY A 45 7.91 21.54 -21.66
CA GLY A 45 6.85 20.57 -21.94
C GLY A 45 6.54 19.64 -20.76
N VAL A 46 7.03 19.95 -19.55
CA VAL A 46 6.77 19.15 -18.35
C VAL A 46 5.34 19.41 -17.89
N ARG A 47 4.54 18.34 -17.82
CA ARG A 47 3.16 18.41 -17.35
C ARG A 47 3.08 18.09 -15.87
N GLY A 48 2.23 18.81 -15.15
CA GLY A 48 2.00 18.60 -13.73
C GLY A 48 0.62 19.06 -13.31
N PHE A 49 0.21 18.60 -12.13
CA PHE A 49 -1.00 19.06 -11.45
C PHE A 49 -0.69 19.22 -9.97
N ALA A 50 -1.45 20.06 -9.29
CA ALA A 50 -1.40 20.25 -7.85
C ALA A 50 -2.82 20.32 -7.28
N VAL A 51 -3.05 19.64 -6.17
CA VAL A 51 -4.28 19.73 -5.39
C VAL A 51 -3.93 20.18 -3.98
N MET A 52 -4.69 21.13 -3.46
CA MET A 52 -4.53 21.70 -2.14
C MET A 52 -5.90 21.72 -1.47
N SER A 53 -6.03 21.08 -0.31
CA SER A 53 -7.23 21.07 0.52
C SER A 53 -6.97 21.82 1.83
N ARG A 54 -8.05 22.16 2.53
CA ARG A 54 -7.98 22.51 3.96
C ARG A 54 -7.67 21.26 4.79
N GLY A 55 -6.98 21.47 5.92
CA GLY A 55 -6.68 20.40 6.87
C GLY A 55 -7.84 20.13 7.83
N HIS A 56 -8.55 21.19 8.23
CA HIS A 56 -9.65 21.12 9.17
C HIS A 56 -10.97 21.63 8.55
N PRO A 57 -12.15 21.08 8.90
CA PRO A 57 -13.43 21.56 8.38
C PRO A 57 -13.70 23.06 8.63
N ASP A 58 -13.27 23.56 9.79
CA ASP A 58 -13.46 24.96 10.20
C ASP A 58 -12.47 25.95 9.56
N ASP A 59 -11.50 25.46 8.78
CA ASP A 59 -10.58 26.34 8.07
C ASP A 59 -11.30 27.08 6.93
N ALA A 60 -11.03 28.37 6.83
CA ALA A 60 -11.60 29.24 5.80
C ALA A 60 -10.92 29.12 4.42
N ALA A 61 -9.87 28.29 4.31
CA ALA A 61 -9.15 28.09 3.06
C ALA A 61 -9.99 27.26 2.08
N LEU A 62 -10.20 27.78 0.88
CA LEU A 62 -10.90 27.04 -0.17
C LEU A 62 -9.97 26.01 -0.81
N PRO A 63 -10.46 24.78 -1.07
CA PRO A 63 -9.74 23.81 -1.87
C PRO A 63 -9.39 24.36 -3.26
N HIS A 64 -8.21 24.02 -3.75
CA HIS A 64 -7.70 24.52 -5.02
C HIS A 64 -7.06 23.38 -5.83
N ALA A 65 -7.40 23.31 -7.11
CA ALA A 65 -6.77 22.41 -8.07
C ALA A 65 -6.16 23.25 -9.18
N VAL A 66 -4.92 22.93 -9.55
CA VAL A 66 -4.21 23.57 -10.66
C VAL A 66 -3.62 22.52 -11.57
N ASP A 67 -3.77 22.72 -12.87
CA ASP A 67 -3.24 21.87 -13.92
C ASP A 67 -2.33 22.70 -14.82
N SER A 68 -1.25 22.10 -15.33
CA SER A 68 -0.34 22.77 -16.26
C SER A 68 -0.93 22.97 -17.65
N ASP A 69 -1.81 22.07 -18.10
CA ASP A 69 -2.45 22.12 -19.42
C ASP A 69 -3.82 21.41 -19.44
N ARG A 70 -4.57 21.58 -20.54
CA ARG A 70 -5.89 20.93 -20.74
C ARG A 70 -5.83 19.40 -20.76
N VAL A 71 -4.68 18.84 -21.17
CA VAL A 71 -4.50 17.38 -21.22
C VAL A 71 -4.49 16.82 -19.80
N MET A 72 -3.80 17.48 -18.87
CA MET A 72 -3.81 17.13 -17.45
C MET A 72 -5.21 17.23 -16.84
N SER A 73 -5.99 18.26 -17.18
CA SER A 73 -7.38 18.35 -16.72
C SER A 73 -8.25 17.17 -17.19
N SER A 74 -7.94 16.57 -18.34
CA SER A 74 -8.65 15.40 -18.86
C SER A 74 -8.10 14.04 -18.37
N PHE A 75 -6.90 14.01 -17.80
CA PHE A 75 -6.21 12.78 -17.37
C PHE A 75 -7.04 11.97 -16.37
N PHE A 76 -7.56 12.63 -15.33
CA PHE A 76 -8.36 11.96 -14.31
C PHE A 76 -9.66 11.39 -14.88
N VAL A 77 -10.30 12.12 -15.79
CA VAL A 77 -11.54 11.67 -16.43
C VAL A 77 -11.27 10.46 -17.33
N GLN A 78 -10.18 10.47 -18.07
CA GLN A 78 -9.85 9.38 -18.99
C GLN A 78 -9.45 8.10 -18.25
N GLN A 79 -8.53 8.23 -17.28
CA GLN A 79 -7.91 7.09 -16.60
C GLN A 79 -8.72 6.57 -15.41
N TYR A 80 -9.30 7.48 -14.63
CA TYR A 80 -9.96 7.15 -13.35
C TYR A 80 -11.47 7.36 -13.38
N LYS A 81 -12.02 7.94 -14.46
CA LYS A 81 -13.44 8.31 -14.57
C LYS A 81 -13.88 9.28 -13.46
N LEU A 82 -12.96 10.15 -13.02
CA LEU A 82 -13.18 11.17 -12.00
C LEU A 82 -12.78 12.53 -12.57
N SER A 83 -13.52 13.60 -12.25
CA SER A 83 -13.06 14.95 -12.57
C SER A 83 -11.95 15.40 -11.59
N SER A 84 -11.13 16.38 -11.97
CA SER A 84 -10.12 16.96 -11.06
C SER A 84 -10.75 17.51 -9.78
N LEU A 85 -11.99 18.00 -9.84
CA LEU A 85 -12.76 18.44 -8.67
C LEU A 85 -13.22 17.29 -7.80
N ASP A 86 -13.55 16.13 -8.37
CA ASP A 86 -13.91 14.94 -7.58
C ASP A 86 -12.68 14.42 -6.84
N VAL A 87 -11.51 14.44 -7.49
CA VAL A 87 -10.23 14.10 -6.84
C VAL A 87 -9.95 15.09 -5.70
N LEU A 88 -10.13 16.39 -5.92
CA LEU A 88 -9.98 17.43 -4.90
C LEU A 88 -10.90 17.21 -3.70
N ARG A 89 -12.20 16.96 -3.94
CA ARG A 89 -13.19 16.69 -2.88
C ARG A 89 -12.88 15.41 -2.11
N THR A 90 -12.48 14.35 -2.81
CA THR A 90 -12.08 13.09 -2.18
C THR A 90 -10.85 13.30 -1.30
N PHE A 91 -9.88 14.04 -1.80
CA PHE A 91 -8.67 14.39 -1.07
C PHE A 91 -8.99 15.24 0.16
N GLU A 92 -9.80 16.29 0.01
CA GLU A 92 -10.25 17.15 1.12
C GLU A 92 -11.01 16.36 2.18
N SER A 93 -11.99 15.53 1.78
CA SER A 93 -12.72 14.68 2.72
C SER A 93 -11.78 13.75 3.49
N HIS A 94 -10.76 13.22 2.83
CA HIS A 94 -9.73 12.40 3.49
C HIS A 94 -8.87 13.23 4.45
N SER A 95 -8.43 14.43 4.05
CA SER A 95 -7.65 15.35 4.88
C SER A 95 -8.39 15.72 6.16
N CYS A 96 -9.61 16.24 6.04
CA CYS A 96 -10.41 16.66 7.20
C CYS A 96 -10.75 15.49 8.13
N ALA A 97 -11.04 14.30 7.57
CA ALA A 97 -11.34 13.11 8.37
C ALA A 97 -10.12 12.59 9.16
N MET A 98 -8.89 12.89 8.73
CA MET A 98 -7.67 12.54 9.47
C MET A 98 -7.44 13.46 10.67
N ASP A 99 -7.79 14.75 10.57
CA ASP A 99 -7.55 15.74 11.63
C ASP A 99 -8.61 15.71 12.76
N ASP A 100 -9.88 15.39 12.47
CA ASP A 100 -11.00 15.38 13.44
C ASP A 100 -11.00 14.20 14.44
N GLY A 101 -9.82 13.71 14.83
CA GLY A 101 -9.70 12.54 15.69
C GLY A 101 -9.83 11.22 14.94
N GLY A 102 -9.74 11.26 13.61
CA GLY A 102 -9.21 10.18 12.79
C GLY A 102 -7.74 9.97 13.12
N LYS A 103 -7.42 9.64 14.40
CA LYS A 103 -6.23 8.84 14.72
C LYS A 103 -6.21 7.82 13.60
N GLU A 104 -5.16 7.82 12.78
CA GLU A 104 -4.78 6.65 11.99
C GLU A 104 -5.10 5.53 12.95
N LYS A 105 -6.19 4.78 12.70
CA LYS A 105 -6.60 3.78 13.67
C LYS A 105 -5.44 2.82 13.51
N ASN A 106 -4.46 2.97 14.40
CA ASN A 106 -3.40 2.05 14.75
C ASN A 106 -4.08 0.85 15.44
N ASP A 107 -5.27 0.51 14.96
CA ASP A 107 -5.87 -0.77 14.98
C ASP A 107 -4.82 -1.70 14.38
N ILE A 108 -4.51 -2.68 15.20
CA ILE A 108 -3.57 -3.74 14.88
C ILE A 108 -3.94 -4.40 13.55
N ALA A 109 -5.23 -4.46 13.18
CA ALA A 109 -5.67 -4.99 11.90
C ALA A 109 -5.13 -4.18 10.71
N THR A 110 -5.24 -2.85 10.77
CA THR A 110 -4.73 -1.95 9.72
C THR A 110 -3.21 -2.03 9.61
N MET A 111 -2.49 -1.98 10.74
CA MET A 111 -1.03 -2.07 10.73
C MET A 111 -0.54 -3.43 10.21
N ARG A 112 -1.19 -4.54 10.61
CA ARG A 112 -0.88 -5.88 10.10
C ARG A 112 -1.10 -5.95 8.59
N LYS A 113 -2.21 -5.42 8.10
CA LYS A 113 -2.49 -5.37 6.65
C LYS A 113 -1.40 -4.59 5.92
N GLN A 114 -1.04 -3.41 6.42
CA GLN A 114 0.01 -2.58 5.84
C GLN A 114 1.36 -3.29 5.78
N VAL A 115 1.78 -3.93 6.88
CA VAL A 115 3.02 -4.73 6.91
C VAL A 115 2.96 -5.86 5.89
N ILE A 116 1.84 -6.59 5.80
CA ILE A 116 1.68 -7.70 4.85
C ILE A 116 1.80 -7.19 3.40
N ASP A 117 1.11 -6.12 3.06
CA ASP A 117 1.08 -5.58 1.70
C ASP A 117 2.46 -5.03 1.31
N TRP A 118 3.12 -4.29 2.21
CA TRP A 118 4.46 -3.74 1.96
C TRP A 118 5.52 -4.81 1.81
N GLN A 119 5.53 -5.80 2.71
CA GLN A 119 6.43 -6.95 2.63
C GLN A 119 6.23 -7.70 1.32
N ARG A 120 4.97 -7.98 0.94
CA ARG A 120 4.63 -8.70 -0.28
C ARG A 120 5.05 -7.93 -1.53
N ASP A 121 4.79 -6.62 -1.59
CA ASP A 121 5.14 -5.80 -2.74
C ASP A 121 6.65 -5.64 -2.88
N ALA A 122 7.37 -5.41 -1.78
CA ALA A 122 8.83 -5.38 -1.77
C ALA A 122 9.42 -6.72 -2.23
N PHE A 123 8.92 -7.82 -1.70
CA PHE A 123 9.35 -9.17 -2.08
C PHE A 123 9.14 -9.48 -3.56
N ARG A 124 7.94 -9.17 -4.10
CA ARG A 124 7.61 -9.36 -5.51
C ARG A 124 8.50 -8.54 -6.44
N LYS A 125 8.82 -7.31 -6.05
CA LYS A 125 9.74 -6.44 -6.80
C LYS A 125 11.14 -7.04 -6.86
N VAL A 126 11.65 -7.53 -5.73
CA VAL A 126 13.01 -8.09 -5.64
C VAL A 126 13.13 -9.42 -6.38
N CYS A 127 12.17 -10.33 -6.21
CA CYS A 127 12.23 -11.64 -6.85
C CYS A 127 11.71 -11.63 -8.31
N LYS A 128 11.25 -10.46 -8.82
CA LYS A 128 10.72 -10.26 -10.19
C LYS A 128 9.57 -11.21 -10.56
N ASP A 129 8.77 -11.63 -9.58
CA ASP A 129 7.64 -12.54 -9.75
C ASP A 129 6.39 -11.93 -9.09
N LYS A 130 5.40 -11.57 -9.90
CA LYS A 130 4.14 -10.95 -9.45
C LYS A 130 3.28 -11.90 -8.63
N SER A 131 3.44 -13.22 -8.81
CA SER A 131 2.68 -14.26 -8.11
C SER A 131 3.36 -14.74 -6.82
N ALA A 132 4.58 -14.26 -6.56
CA ALA A 132 5.35 -14.64 -5.38
C ALA A 132 4.58 -14.36 -4.09
N ASN A 133 4.64 -15.31 -3.17
CA ASN A 133 4.07 -15.21 -1.84
C ASN A 133 5.13 -15.58 -0.79
N ILE A 134 5.11 -14.88 0.33
CA ILE A 134 6.06 -15.04 1.43
C ILE A 134 5.61 -16.23 2.28
N SER A 135 6.40 -17.31 2.25
CA SER A 135 6.19 -18.44 3.15
C SER A 135 6.98 -18.22 4.44
N TYR A 136 6.28 -17.79 5.50
CA TYR A 136 6.91 -17.55 6.81
C TYR A 136 7.44 -18.83 7.46
N GLU A 137 6.72 -19.95 7.35
CA GLU A 137 7.10 -21.24 7.94
C GLU A 137 8.30 -21.91 7.24
N HIS A 138 8.44 -21.69 5.94
CA HIS A 138 9.46 -22.35 5.12
C HIS A 138 10.38 -21.30 4.52
N TYR A 139 10.81 -20.34 5.36
CA TYR A 139 11.58 -19.18 4.93
C TYR A 139 12.90 -19.62 4.25
N ASP A 140 13.72 -20.41 4.93
CA ASP A 140 15.01 -20.82 4.37
C ASP A 140 14.88 -21.59 3.05
N HIS A 141 13.94 -22.52 2.96
CA HIS A 141 13.76 -23.32 1.75
C HIS A 141 13.08 -22.56 0.59
N LYS A 142 11.92 -21.94 0.83
CA LYS A 142 11.11 -21.34 -0.26
C LYS A 142 11.56 -19.94 -0.66
N ILE A 143 12.27 -19.24 0.21
CA ILE A 143 12.64 -17.85 0.02
C ILE A 143 14.15 -17.74 -0.26
N ARG A 144 15.00 -18.25 0.65
CA ARG A 144 16.46 -18.17 0.45
C ARG A 144 16.95 -19.16 -0.60
N GLU A 145 16.70 -20.46 -0.41
CA GLU A 145 17.20 -21.50 -1.32
C GLU A 145 16.51 -21.44 -2.70
N LEU A 146 15.18 -21.44 -2.77
CA LEU A 146 14.49 -21.50 -4.07
C LEU A 146 14.51 -20.19 -4.85
N ARG A 147 14.41 -19.04 -4.16
CA ARG A 147 14.23 -17.73 -4.82
C ARG A 147 15.48 -16.84 -4.74
N GLY A 148 16.47 -17.18 -3.91
CA GLY A 148 17.67 -16.36 -3.71
C GLY A 148 17.34 -14.97 -3.18
N CYS A 149 16.29 -14.84 -2.36
CA CYS A 149 15.86 -13.60 -1.77
C CYS A 149 16.02 -13.70 -0.24
N GLU A 150 16.40 -12.63 0.42
CA GLU A 150 16.50 -12.56 1.88
C GLU A 150 15.98 -11.22 2.40
N ILE A 151 15.51 -11.22 3.65
CA ILE A 151 15.18 -9.99 4.36
C ILE A 151 16.38 -9.53 5.18
N VAL A 152 16.72 -8.25 5.07
CA VAL A 152 17.84 -7.61 5.76
C VAL A 152 17.29 -6.64 6.81
N GLY A 153 17.97 -6.55 7.94
CA GLY A 153 17.64 -5.61 9.02
C GLY A 153 16.42 -6.01 9.85
N TRP A 154 16.02 -7.29 9.81
CA TRP A 154 14.95 -7.78 10.67
C TRP A 154 15.35 -7.65 12.15
N PRO A 155 14.49 -7.10 13.03
CA PRO A 155 14.86 -6.85 14.42
C PRO A 155 15.12 -8.15 15.19
N GLU A 156 16.21 -8.21 15.95
CA GLU A 156 16.60 -9.42 16.72
C GLU A 156 15.56 -9.78 17.78
N GLN A 157 14.93 -8.78 18.38
CA GLN A 157 13.89 -8.95 19.39
C GLN A 157 12.55 -9.47 18.82
N VAL A 158 12.35 -9.44 17.50
CA VAL A 158 11.09 -9.85 16.87
C VAL A 158 11.25 -11.21 16.19
N THR A 159 10.56 -12.23 16.69
CA THR A 159 10.59 -13.55 16.07
C THR A 159 9.99 -13.51 14.66
N TRP A 160 10.68 -14.13 13.68
CA TRP A 160 10.17 -14.29 12.32
C TRP A 160 8.91 -15.16 12.30
N ARG A 161 7.74 -14.53 12.11
CA ARG A 161 6.43 -15.20 12.04
C ARG A 161 5.45 -14.42 11.18
N ARG A 162 4.24 -14.95 11.00
CA ARG A 162 3.19 -14.25 10.25
C ARG A 162 2.77 -12.98 11.02
N PRO A 163 2.59 -11.82 10.34
CA PRO A 163 2.14 -10.59 11.00
C PRO A 163 0.84 -10.72 11.80
N SER A 164 -0.07 -11.62 11.37
CA SER A 164 -1.31 -11.90 12.11
C SER A 164 -1.10 -12.49 13.51
N MET A 165 0.06 -13.10 13.77
CA MET A 165 0.43 -13.75 15.03
C MET A 165 1.35 -12.88 15.90
N MET A 166 1.76 -11.71 15.41
CA MET A 166 2.64 -10.78 16.12
C MET A 166 1.83 -9.86 17.03
N ASP A 167 2.46 -9.38 18.10
CA ASP A 167 1.84 -8.39 18.97
C ASP A 167 1.87 -6.97 18.34
N VAL A 168 1.28 -6.00 19.03
CA VAL A 168 1.23 -4.61 18.54
C VAL A 168 2.61 -3.99 18.43
N GLN A 169 3.52 -4.31 19.36
CA GLN A 169 4.82 -3.67 19.46
C GLN A 169 5.79 -4.17 18.37
N ASP A 170 5.78 -5.48 18.12
CA ASP A 170 6.45 -6.15 17.00
C ASP A 170 6.02 -5.51 15.67
N ILE A 171 4.70 -5.38 15.47
CA ILE A 171 4.14 -4.83 14.23
C ILE A 171 4.55 -3.37 14.03
N ARG A 172 4.54 -2.55 15.09
CA ARG A 172 5.01 -1.15 15.02
C ARG A 172 6.50 -1.08 14.69
N THR A 173 7.30 -1.93 15.32
CA THR A 173 8.76 -1.99 15.07
C THR A 173 9.04 -2.34 13.61
N ILE A 174 8.37 -3.36 13.08
CA ILE A 174 8.51 -3.77 11.68
C ILE A 174 8.02 -2.67 10.75
N LEU A 175 6.86 -2.06 11.03
CA LEU A 175 6.30 -1.01 10.17
C LEU A 175 7.23 0.21 10.09
N ASN A 176 7.78 0.65 11.22
CA ASN A 176 8.74 1.75 11.27
C ASN A 176 10.04 1.39 10.54
N GLY A 177 10.53 0.16 10.71
CA GLY A 177 11.69 -0.36 9.99
C GLY A 177 11.48 -0.44 8.47
N LEU A 178 10.26 -0.73 8.01
CA LEU A 178 9.93 -0.66 6.59
C LEU A 178 9.81 0.79 6.09
N LYS A 179 9.22 1.68 6.88
CA LYS A 179 9.05 3.12 6.55
C LYS A 179 10.39 3.84 6.37
N ASN A 180 11.35 3.57 7.25
CA ASN A 180 12.67 4.20 7.23
C ASN A 180 13.69 3.45 6.36
N GLY A 181 13.32 2.30 5.78
CA GLY A 181 14.20 1.48 4.96
C GLY A 181 15.24 0.66 5.72
N ALA A 182 15.14 0.55 7.05
CA ALA A 182 16.00 -0.34 7.84
C ALA A 182 15.70 -1.82 7.58
N ILE A 183 14.43 -2.16 7.31
CA ILE A 183 13.99 -3.49 6.90
C ILE A 183 13.71 -3.47 5.41
N PHE A 184 14.37 -4.34 4.66
CA PHE A 184 14.13 -4.45 3.22
C PHE A 184 14.47 -5.85 2.68
N TRP A 185 13.86 -6.19 1.56
CA TRP A 185 14.20 -7.39 0.81
C TRP A 185 15.39 -7.12 -0.10
N ARG A 186 16.27 -8.10 -0.23
CA ARG A 186 17.40 -8.08 -1.14
C ARG A 186 17.54 -9.41 -1.86
N ARG A 187 18.05 -9.37 -3.08
CA ARG A 187 18.49 -10.58 -3.79
C ARG A 187 19.87 -10.97 -3.29
N MET A 188 20.01 -12.21 -2.86
CA MET A 188 21.31 -12.77 -2.48
C MET A 188 22.27 -12.71 -3.67
N LYS A 189 23.55 -12.45 -3.41
CA LYS A 189 24.57 -12.58 -4.46
C LYS A 189 24.67 -14.05 -4.86
N THR A 190 25.05 -14.31 -6.10
CA THR A 190 25.12 -15.68 -6.62
C THR A 190 26.01 -16.58 -5.78
N ALA A 191 27.16 -16.08 -5.31
CA ALA A 191 28.08 -16.81 -4.43
C ALA A 191 27.42 -17.16 -3.08
N ASP A 192 26.88 -16.15 -2.38
CA ASP A 192 26.18 -16.35 -1.09
C ASP A 192 24.98 -17.30 -1.22
N HIS A 193 24.29 -17.25 -2.37
CA HIS A 193 23.19 -18.15 -2.67
C HIS A 193 23.67 -19.59 -2.86
N THR A 194 24.70 -19.82 -3.68
CA THR A 194 25.24 -21.17 -3.91
C THR A 194 25.79 -21.79 -2.63
N GLU A 195 26.53 -21.03 -1.83
CA GLU A 195 27.06 -21.49 -0.54
C GLU A 195 25.93 -21.88 0.41
N PHE A 196 24.86 -21.07 0.47
CA PHE A 196 23.71 -21.39 1.30
C PHE A 196 22.97 -22.65 0.83
N VAL A 197 22.82 -22.84 -0.49
CA VAL A 197 22.22 -24.06 -1.05
C VAL A 197 23.08 -25.28 -0.73
N GLU A 198 24.40 -25.19 -0.86
CA GLU A 198 25.33 -26.28 -0.53
C GLU A 198 25.26 -26.67 0.94
N GLN A 199 25.26 -25.69 1.86
CA GLN A 199 25.09 -25.93 3.29
C GLN A 199 23.75 -26.61 3.61
N GLN A 200 22.66 -26.19 2.95
CA GLN A 200 21.34 -26.83 3.10
C GLN A 200 21.31 -28.27 2.57
N VAL A 201 21.96 -28.52 1.42
CA VAL A 201 22.07 -29.86 0.84
C VAL A 201 22.86 -30.78 1.79
N GLU A 202 23.97 -30.29 2.34
CA GLU A 202 24.81 -31.08 3.25
C GLU A 202 24.09 -31.35 4.58
N ALA A 203 23.37 -30.36 5.14
CA ALA A 203 22.53 -30.57 6.32
C ALA A 203 21.43 -31.61 6.09
N ARG A 204 20.84 -31.67 4.88
CA ARG A 204 19.87 -32.72 4.51
C ARG A 204 20.49 -34.10 4.37
N ARG A 205 21.72 -34.18 3.85
CA ARG A 205 22.47 -35.44 3.78
C ARG A 205 22.79 -35.97 5.17
N LEU A 206 23.29 -35.11 6.06
CA LEU A 206 23.64 -35.48 7.43
C LEU A 206 22.43 -35.89 8.27
N SER A 207 21.27 -35.25 8.06
CA SER A 207 20.03 -35.59 8.78
C SER A 207 19.30 -36.83 8.24
N GLY A 208 19.77 -37.42 7.13
CA GLY A 208 19.14 -38.61 6.53
C GLY A 208 17.69 -38.38 6.07
N ALA A 209 17.27 -37.13 5.87
CA ALA A 209 15.88 -36.81 5.58
C ALA A 209 15.48 -37.38 4.20
N PRO A 210 14.55 -38.35 4.12
CA PRO A 210 14.15 -38.91 2.84
C PRO A 210 13.46 -37.83 2.00
N ALA A 211 13.78 -37.79 0.70
CA ALA A 211 13.09 -36.94 -0.26
C ALA A 211 11.58 -37.16 -0.10
N ARG A 212 10.87 -36.14 0.40
CA ARG A 212 9.46 -36.24 0.78
C ARG A 212 8.65 -36.62 -0.45
N ARG A 213 8.30 -37.91 -0.59
CA ARG A 213 7.46 -38.41 -1.67
C ARG A 213 6.17 -37.59 -1.67
N ARG A 214 5.93 -36.85 -2.74
CA ARG A 214 4.73 -36.04 -2.92
C ARG A 214 3.52 -36.94 -2.72
N ARG A 215 2.74 -36.71 -1.66
CA ARG A 215 1.52 -37.49 -1.37
C ARG A 215 0.65 -37.47 -2.62
N VAL A 216 0.31 -38.66 -3.12
CA VAL A 216 -0.59 -38.79 -4.26
C VAL A 216 -1.90 -38.13 -3.87
N ARG A 217 -2.29 -37.15 -4.68
CA ARG A 217 -3.55 -36.40 -4.55
C ARG A 217 -4.73 -37.39 -4.56
N SER A 218 -5.60 -37.33 -3.57
CA SER A 218 -6.74 -38.26 -3.42
C SER A 218 -7.76 -38.17 -4.56
N ASP A 219 -7.74 -37.05 -5.29
CA ASP A 219 -8.56 -36.78 -6.47
C ASP A 219 -7.91 -37.30 -7.78
N LYS A 220 -6.72 -37.88 -7.73
CA LYS A 220 -6.06 -38.44 -8.91
C LYS A 220 -6.81 -39.68 -9.39
N GLY A 221 -7.63 -39.51 -10.43
CA GLY A 221 -8.44 -40.58 -11.05
C GLY A 221 -9.94 -40.47 -10.76
N VAL A 222 -10.38 -39.52 -9.92
CA VAL A 222 -11.82 -39.33 -9.67
C VAL A 222 -12.42 -38.49 -10.79
N ALA A 223 -13.26 -39.11 -11.62
CA ALA A 223 -14.05 -38.43 -12.63
C ALA A 223 -14.92 -37.37 -11.95
N ARG A 224 -14.65 -36.09 -12.25
CA ARG A 224 -15.48 -34.99 -11.75
C ARG A 224 -16.89 -35.16 -12.30
N LYS A 225 -17.87 -35.33 -11.41
CA LYS A 225 -19.29 -35.40 -11.77
C LYS A 225 -19.62 -34.15 -12.58
N GLY A 226 -19.86 -34.33 -13.88
CA GLY A 226 -20.23 -33.26 -14.80
C GLY A 226 -21.47 -32.57 -14.26
N LYS A 227 -21.42 -31.23 -14.21
CA LYS A 227 -22.55 -30.41 -13.78
C LYS A 227 -23.63 -30.52 -14.86
N GLY A 228 -24.49 -31.53 -14.73
CA GLY A 228 -25.64 -31.73 -15.59
C GLY A 228 -26.54 -30.49 -15.53
N ARG A 229 -26.71 -29.85 -16.69
CA ARG A 229 -27.77 -28.87 -16.94
C ARG A 229 -29.12 -29.56 -16.67
N GLY A 230 -29.78 -29.20 -15.58
CA GLY A 230 -31.19 -29.51 -15.37
C GLY A 230 -32.03 -28.33 -15.85
N ARG A 231 -32.73 -28.50 -16.98
CA ARG A 231 -33.87 -27.68 -17.38
C ARG A 231 -35.02 -28.64 -17.72
N GLU A 232 -36.18 -28.36 -17.11
CA GLU A 232 -37.55 -28.83 -17.43
C GLU A 232 -37.83 -30.33 -17.17
N GLY A 233 -38.93 -30.75 -16.54
CA GLY A 233 -40.11 -30.08 -16.00
C GLY A 233 -41.12 -31.13 -15.46
N GLU A 234 -42.09 -30.67 -14.66
CA GLU A 234 -43.41 -31.27 -14.33
C GLU A 234 -43.43 -32.59 -13.51
N GLY A 235 -44.28 -32.80 -12.50
CA GLY A 235 -45.40 -32.05 -11.91
C GLY A 235 -46.00 -32.82 -10.72
N GLU A 236 -46.91 -32.15 -9.99
CA GLU A 236 -47.89 -32.67 -9.00
C GLU A 236 -47.33 -33.28 -7.68
N GLU A 237 -47.87 -33.05 -6.47
CA GLU A 237 -49.18 -32.55 -6.04
C GLU A 237 -49.11 -32.16 -4.53
N GLY A 238 -49.98 -31.25 -4.07
CA GLY A 238 -50.60 -31.40 -2.75
C GLY A 238 -50.14 -30.55 -1.54
N HIS A 239 -50.87 -29.45 -1.33
CA HIS A 239 -51.69 -29.15 -0.13
C HIS A 239 -51.23 -28.17 0.99
N ARG A 240 -52.05 -27.10 1.11
CA ARG A 240 -52.69 -26.47 2.30
C ARG A 240 -52.06 -25.27 3.04
N GLY A 241 -52.92 -24.24 3.19
CA GLY A 241 -52.98 -23.28 4.32
C GLY A 241 -52.50 -21.88 3.95
N GLU A 242 -53.29 -20.99 3.35
CA GLU A 242 -54.45 -20.24 3.88
C GLU A 242 -54.13 -19.13 4.92
N GLN A 243 -54.34 -17.88 4.44
CA GLN A 243 -54.73 -16.63 5.12
C GLN A 243 -53.83 -15.96 6.18
N ARG A 244 -53.54 -14.67 5.95
CA ARG A 244 -54.34 -13.56 6.53
C ARG A 244 -54.07 -12.22 5.85
N ARG A 245 -55.14 -11.42 5.86
CA ARG A 245 -55.34 -10.10 5.25
C ARG A 245 -54.52 -9.00 5.92
#